data_AF-A0A4P6PFK0-F1
#
_entry.id   AF-A0A4P6PFK0-F1
#
_cell.length_a   1.000
_cell.length_b   1.000
_cell.length_c   1.000
_cell.angle_alpha   90.00
_cell.angle_beta   90.00
_cell.angle_gamma   90.00
#
_symmetry.space_group_name_H-M   'P 1'
#
loop_
_entity.id
_entity.type
_entity.pdbx_description
1 polymer ?
#
loop_
_entity_poly.entity_id
_entity_poly.type
_entity_poly.pdbx_seq_one_letter_code
_entity_poly.pdbx_strand_id
1 'polypeptide(L)'
;MRWRINVVLLLCSSVHAAYVVNNAGRQINGTEISAAADGRITLKTAGGQLMEFQKGQYKHAVADRPKELDIARQLIETGQGEKAVPYLKLAKKKCRFLKWDQEAVQLLADYYFAAEQYDLAVEAFLELEDQSVPQNRQRLLQAMVKSGEVENALHMLDEDIRSGSRAAAAQAYLLRGKLKAGQGDPAGARRDRQKVAMFFRAQKALAEEAGNLLKETEE
;
A
#
# COMPACT_ATOMS: atom_id res chain seq x y z
N MET A 1 9.51 57.55 24.28
CA MET A 1 10.22 56.85 23.19
C MET A 1 9.54 55.50 22.98
N ARG A 2 8.89 55.28 21.82
CA ARG A 2 8.23 54.00 21.48
C ARG A 2 9.02 53.37 20.33
N TRP A 3 9.63 52.22 20.59
CA TRP A 3 10.44 51.47 19.61
C TRP A 3 9.51 50.48 18.88
N ARG A 4 9.37 50.62 17.56
CA ARG A 4 8.62 49.68 16.72
C ARG A 4 9.61 48.67 16.14
N ILE A 5 9.53 47.42 16.60
CA ILE A 5 10.26 46.29 16.02
C ILE A 5 9.42 45.79 14.84
N ASN A 6 9.89 46.04 13.62
CA ASN A 6 9.35 45.41 12.42
C ASN A 6 9.95 44.01 12.31
N VAL A 7 9.17 42.98 12.66
CA VAL A 7 9.52 41.59 12.37
C VAL A 7 9.11 41.32 10.92
N VAL A 8 10.11 41.25 10.04
CA VAL A 8 9.93 40.76 8.66
C VAL A 8 9.95 39.24 8.71
N LEU A 9 8.77 38.63 8.64
CA LEU A 9 8.61 37.18 8.44
C LEU A 9 8.91 36.85 6.97
N LEU A 10 10.12 36.36 6.70
CA LEU A 10 10.46 35.72 5.43
C LEU A 10 9.76 34.36 5.37
N LEU A 11 8.61 34.32 4.69
CA LEU A 11 7.95 33.09 4.29
C LEU A 11 8.76 32.42 3.17
N CYS A 12 9.70 31.56 3.53
CA CYS A 12 10.30 30.61 2.60
C CYS A 12 9.20 29.63 2.14
N SER A 13 8.61 29.92 0.98
CA SER A 13 7.78 28.95 0.29
C SER A 13 8.70 27.89 -0.28
N SER A 14 8.82 26.76 0.41
CA SER A 14 9.49 25.57 -0.10
C SER A 14 8.67 24.99 -1.25
N VAL A 15 8.86 25.55 -2.44
CA VAL A 15 8.42 24.96 -3.70
C VAL A 15 9.18 23.65 -3.81
N HIS A 16 8.51 22.54 -3.51
CA HIS A 16 9.05 21.21 -3.72
C HIS A 16 9.25 21.07 -5.23
N ALA A 17 10.48 21.13 -5.71
CA ALA A 17 10.75 21.08 -7.14
C ALA A 17 10.40 19.71 -7.73
N ALA A 18 9.78 19.68 -8.90
CA ALA A 18 9.58 18.45 -9.68
C ALA A 18 10.92 17.76 -9.98
N TYR A 19 10.98 16.43 -9.93
CA TYR A 19 12.20 15.69 -10.25
C TYR A 19 11.96 14.28 -10.77
N VAL A 20 12.98 13.73 -11.43
CA VAL A 20 13.05 12.33 -11.86
C VAL A 20 14.31 11.70 -11.28
N VAL A 21 14.19 10.49 -10.71
CA VAL A 21 15.34 9.67 -10.32
C VAL A 21 15.53 8.58 -11.36
N ASN A 22 16.64 8.61 -12.08
CA ASN A 22 16.91 7.64 -13.14
C ASN A 22 17.37 6.27 -12.58
N ASN A 23 17.56 5.28 -13.45
CA ASN A 23 18.03 3.95 -13.03
C ASN A 23 19.41 3.94 -12.36
N ALA A 24 20.28 4.89 -12.73
CA ALA A 24 21.58 5.07 -12.09
C ALA A 24 21.48 5.72 -10.69
N GLY A 25 20.27 6.05 -10.22
CA GLY A 25 20.04 6.72 -8.94
C GLY A 25 20.32 8.22 -8.96
N ARG A 26 20.61 8.80 -10.13
CA ARG A 26 20.81 10.24 -10.28
C ARG A 26 19.46 10.95 -10.30
N GLN A 27 19.30 11.92 -9.41
CA GLN A 27 18.16 12.84 -9.42
C GLN A 27 18.41 13.97 -10.44
N ILE A 28 17.40 14.26 -11.24
CA ILE A 28 17.37 15.36 -12.21
C ILE A 28 16.21 16.26 -11.81
N ASN A 29 16.54 17.48 -11.41
CA ASN A 29 15.56 18.47 -10.98
C ASN A 29 14.98 19.22 -12.18
N GLY A 30 13.70 19.54 -12.10
CA GLY A 30 12.99 20.34 -13.08
C GLY A 30 12.03 21.34 -12.44
N THR A 31 11.42 22.14 -13.29
CA THR A 31 10.42 23.15 -12.93
C THR A 31 9.01 22.69 -13.26
N GLU A 32 8.86 21.80 -14.24
CA GLU A 32 7.58 21.21 -14.65
C GLU A 32 7.80 19.73 -14.97
N ILE A 33 6.82 18.89 -14.64
CA ILE A 33 6.84 17.47 -14.97
C ILE A 33 5.45 17.01 -15.38
N SER A 34 5.39 16.12 -16.36
CA SER A 34 4.15 15.46 -16.78
C SER A 34 4.41 13.99 -17.10
N ALA A 35 3.35 13.20 -17.01
CA ALA A 35 3.36 11.79 -17.36
C ALA A 35 2.29 11.51 -18.42
N ALA A 36 2.67 10.77 -19.46
CA ALA A 36 1.74 10.25 -20.45
C ALA A 36 1.10 8.94 -19.97
N ALA A 37 0.02 8.52 -20.63
CA ALA A 37 -0.73 7.32 -20.26
C ALA A 37 0.09 6.01 -20.42
N ASP A 38 1.12 6.02 -21.27
CA ASP A 38 2.07 4.92 -21.48
C ASP A 38 3.18 4.85 -20.41
N GLY A 39 3.23 5.82 -19.49
CA GLY A 39 4.27 5.91 -18.46
C GLY A 39 5.53 6.65 -18.89
N ARG A 40 5.50 7.35 -20.04
CA ARG A 40 6.58 8.28 -20.40
C ARG A 40 6.51 9.53 -19.55
N ILE A 41 7.66 9.97 -19.05
CA ILE A 41 7.80 11.17 -18.23
C ILE A 41 8.49 12.26 -19.04
N THR A 42 7.92 13.46 -19.06
CA THR A 42 8.56 14.65 -19.61
C THR A 42 8.88 15.60 -18.46
N LEU A 43 10.15 15.99 -18.34
CA LEU A 43 10.66 16.92 -17.33
C LEU A 43 11.24 18.15 -18.02
N LYS A 44 10.79 19.34 -17.62
CA LYS A 44 11.39 20.61 -18.04
C LYS A 44 12.39 21.06 -16.99
N THR A 45 13.66 21.23 -17.37
CA THR A 45 14.71 21.70 -16.45
C THR A 45 14.64 23.22 -16.25
N ALA A 46 15.37 23.74 -15.25
CA ALA A 46 15.45 25.19 -15.00
C ALA A 46 16.02 25.97 -16.20
N GLY A 47 16.84 25.34 -17.05
CA GLY A 47 17.34 25.93 -18.30
C GLY A 47 16.34 25.92 -19.46
N GLY A 48 15.10 25.43 -19.25
CA GLY A 48 14.08 25.30 -20.28
C GLY A 48 14.21 24.06 -21.17
N GLN A 49 15.25 23.23 -20.97
CA GLN A 49 15.42 21.99 -21.73
C GLN A 49 14.36 20.97 -21.32
N LEU A 50 13.68 20.39 -22.32
CA LEU A 50 12.80 19.24 -22.13
C LEU A 50 13.62 17.95 -22.19
N MET A 51 13.45 17.11 -21.18
CA MET A 51 14.01 15.76 -21.09
C MET A 51 12.87 14.76 -21.04
N GLU A 52 12.98 13.69 -21.82
CA GLU A 52 12.01 12.59 -21.81
C GLU A 52 12.63 11.33 -21.23
N PHE A 53 11.85 10.61 -20.44
CA PHE A 53 12.21 9.33 -19.85
C PHE A 53 11.13 8.31 -20.19
N GLN A 54 11.50 7.25 -20.90
CA GLN A 54 10.61 6.14 -21.16
C GLN A 54 10.37 5.33 -19.90
N LYS A 55 9.24 4.62 -19.83
CA LYS A 55 8.96 3.67 -18.75
C LYS A 55 10.12 2.67 -18.65
N GLY A 56 10.63 2.48 -17.44
CA GLY A 56 11.80 1.61 -17.17
C GLY A 56 13.15 2.29 -17.35
N GLN A 57 13.24 3.56 -17.76
CA GLN A 57 14.49 4.35 -17.73
C GLN A 57 14.68 5.13 -16.42
N TYR A 58 13.63 5.17 -15.59
CA TYR A 58 13.61 5.85 -14.32
C TYR A 58 13.06 4.94 -13.21
N LYS A 59 13.49 5.20 -11.98
CA LYS A 59 13.01 4.52 -10.77
C LYS A 59 11.71 5.12 -10.27
N HIS A 60 11.66 6.45 -10.18
CA HIS A 60 10.44 7.18 -9.85
C HIS A 60 10.52 8.62 -10.34
N ALA A 61 9.36 9.23 -10.55
CA ALA A 61 9.17 10.61 -10.92
C ALA A 61 8.24 11.27 -9.89
N VAL A 62 8.51 12.52 -9.56
CA VAL A 62 7.79 13.25 -8.51
C VAL A 62 7.41 14.62 -9.03
N ALA A 63 6.10 14.87 -9.04
CA ALA A 63 5.54 16.18 -9.31
C ALA A 63 5.35 16.98 -8.02
N ASP A 64 4.88 18.20 -8.16
CA ASP A 64 4.33 18.94 -7.04
C ASP A 64 3.14 18.17 -6.46
N ARG A 65 3.01 18.21 -5.14
CA ARG A 65 1.91 17.55 -4.44
C ARG A 65 0.58 18.19 -4.86
N PRO A 66 -0.40 17.40 -5.35
CA PRO A 66 -1.68 17.95 -5.77
C PRO A 66 -2.49 18.41 -4.56
N LYS A 67 -3.12 19.59 -4.66
CA LYS A 67 -3.97 20.16 -3.59
C LYS A 67 -5.14 19.25 -3.22
N GLU A 68 -5.63 18.46 -4.18
CA GLU A 68 -6.68 17.47 -3.98
C GLU A 68 -6.30 16.44 -2.91
N LEU A 69 -5.03 16.05 -2.83
CA LEU A 69 -4.55 15.08 -1.84
C LEU A 69 -4.54 15.68 -0.42
N ASP A 70 -4.22 16.96 -0.30
CA ASP A 70 -4.28 17.68 0.98
C ASP A 70 -5.73 17.84 1.46
N ILE A 71 -6.64 18.22 0.55
CA ILE A 71 -8.08 18.29 0.84
C ILE A 71 -8.61 16.93 1.28
N ALA A 72 -8.26 15.86 0.53
CA ALA A 72 -8.69 14.50 0.85
C ALA A 72 -8.22 14.05 2.23
N ARG A 73 -6.95 14.31 2.57
CA ARG A 73 -6.39 13.95 3.88
C ARG A 73 -7.12 14.67 5.01
N GLN A 74 -7.34 15.98 4.88
CA GLN A 74 -8.09 16.75 5.87
C GLN A 74 -9.53 16.22 6.04
N LEU A 75 -10.18 15.81 4.95
CA LEU A 75 -11.51 15.22 5.00
C LEU A 75 -11.52 13.87 5.72
N ILE A 76 -10.53 13.00 5.48
CA ILE A 76 -10.37 11.73 6.21
C ILE A 76 -10.14 11.99 7.71
N GLU A 77 -9.21 12.89 8.05
CA GLU A 77 -8.87 13.24 9.44
C GLU A 77 -10.06 13.83 10.21
N THR A 78 -10.97 14.51 9.52
CA THR A 78 -12.20 15.09 10.11
C THR A 78 -13.41 14.14 10.05
N GLY A 79 -13.21 12.86 9.72
CA GLY A 79 -14.28 11.85 9.65
C GLY A 79 -15.20 11.98 8.44
N GLN A 80 -14.87 12.85 7.48
CA GLN A 80 -15.61 13.06 6.23
C GLN A 80 -15.02 12.25 5.06
N GLY A 81 -14.60 11.01 5.34
CA GLY A 81 -13.86 10.18 4.38
C GLY A 81 -14.61 9.94 3.05
N GLU A 82 -15.94 9.84 3.08
CA GLU A 82 -16.74 9.67 1.86
C GLU A 82 -16.56 10.85 0.89
N LYS A 83 -16.52 12.07 1.43
CA LYS A 83 -16.25 13.28 0.63
C LYS A 83 -14.82 13.35 0.12
N ALA A 84 -13.89 12.62 0.73
CA ALA A 84 -12.49 12.57 0.29
C ALA A 84 -12.30 11.72 -0.98
N VAL A 85 -13.12 10.69 -1.17
CA VAL A 85 -13.04 9.76 -2.32
C VAL A 85 -12.91 10.44 -3.68
N PRO A 86 -13.77 11.42 -4.08
CA PRO A 86 -13.62 12.08 -5.38
C PRO A 86 -12.29 12.83 -5.52
N TYR A 87 -11.76 13.43 -4.45
CA TYR A 87 -10.47 14.11 -4.47
C TYR A 87 -9.30 13.13 -4.62
N LEU A 88 -9.34 11.99 -3.92
CA LEU A 88 -8.33 10.94 -4.07
C LEU A 88 -8.34 10.35 -5.48
N LYS A 89 -9.53 10.07 -6.05
CA LYS A 89 -9.65 9.60 -7.44
C LYS A 89 -9.10 10.63 -8.44
N LEU A 90 -9.33 11.92 -8.19
CA LEU A 90 -8.79 12.99 -9.03
C LEU A 90 -7.26 13.10 -8.90
N ALA A 91 -6.72 13.02 -7.68
CA ALA A 91 -5.27 13.02 -7.42
C ALA A 91 -4.59 11.81 -8.08
N LYS A 92 -5.13 10.60 -7.91
CA LYS A 92 -4.68 9.37 -8.58
C LYS A 92 -4.60 9.55 -10.09
N LYS A 93 -5.65 10.12 -10.70
CA LYS A 93 -5.70 10.35 -12.15
C LYS A 93 -4.68 11.40 -12.62
N LYS A 94 -4.57 12.53 -11.91
CA LYS A 94 -3.68 13.66 -12.29
C LYS A 94 -2.21 13.33 -12.10
N CYS A 95 -1.88 12.56 -11.07
CA CYS A 95 -0.50 12.26 -10.69
C CYS A 95 -0.08 10.83 -11.07
N ARG A 96 -0.75 10.22 -12.05
CA ARG A 96 -0.40 8.88 -12.52
C ARG A 96 1.08 8.81 -12.90
N PHE A 97 1.81 7.86 -12.34
CA PHE A 97 3.27 7.68 -12.48
C PHE A 97 4.13 8.79 -11.83
N LEU A 98 3.55 9.69 -11.03
CA LEU A 98 4.22 10.84 -10.43
C LEU A 98 4.22 10.78 -8.90
N LYS A 99 4.41 9.58 -8.33
CA LYS A 99 4.50 9.23 -6.90
C LYS A 99 3.21 9.42 -6.09
N TRP A 100 2.51 10.54 -6.27
CA TRP A 100 1.33 10.90 -5.48
C TRP A 100 0.09 10.07 -5.83
N ASP A 101 0.08 9.42 -6.99
CA ASP A 101 -0.96 8.45 -7.34
C ASP A 101 -0.96 7.25 -6.40
N GLN A 102 0.21 6.69 -6.08
CA GLN A 102 0.33 5.57 -5.14
C GLN A 102 -0.10 5.96 -3.72
N GLU A 103 0.21 7.20 -3.28
CA GLU A 103 -0.29 7.72 -2.00
C GLU A 103 -1.83 7.86 -2.02
N ALA A 104 -2.40 8.34 -3.12
CA ALA A 104 -3.85 8.45 -3.27
C ALA A 104 -4.54 7.07 -3.28
N VAL A 105 -3.94 6.07 -3.95
CA VAL A 105 -4.41 4.67 -3.96
C VAL A 105 -4.35 4.08 -2.55
N GLN A 106 -3.24 4.28 -1.82
CA GLN A 106 -3.11 3.81 -0.44
C GLN A 106 -4.19 4.40 0.47
N LEU A 107 -4.41 5.72 0.40
CA LEU A 107 -5.46 6.38 1.19
C LEU A 107 -6.87 5.90 0.82
N LEU A 108 -7.13 5.61 -0.46
CA LEU A 108 -8.39 5.00 -0.90
C LEU A 108 -8.56 3.61 -0.29
N ALA A 109 -7.55 2.75 -0.40
CA ALA A 109 -7.58 1.39 0.12
C ALA A 109 -7.81 1.37 1.64
N ASP A 110 -7.08 2.22 2.38
CA ASP A 110 -7.23 2.33 3.82
C ASP A 110 -8.59 2.88 4.24
N TYR A 111 -9.13 3.87 3.51
CA TYR A 111 -10.48 4.38 3.74
C TYR A 111 -11.53 3.30 3.49
N TYR A 112 -11.50 2.63 2.33
CA TYR A 112 -12.46 1.58 1.99
C TYR A 112 -12.42 0.43 2.99
N PHE A 113 -11.23 0.05 3.43
CA PHE A 113 -11.06 -0.96 4.46
C PHE A 113 -11.70 -0.54 5.79
N ALA A 114 -11.45 0.69 6.24
CA ALA A 114 -12.01 1.22 7.48
C ALA A 114 -13.53 1.43 7.42
N ALA A 115 -14.07 1.74 6.24
CA ALA A 115 -15.49 1.89 5.98
C ALA A 115 -16.23 0.56 5.71
N GLU A 116 -15.56 -0.58 5.92
CA GLU A 116 -16.07 -1.94 5.68
C GLU A 116 -16.51 -2.21 4.23
N GLN A 117 -16.04 -1.40 3.28
CA GLN A 117 -16.26 -1.56 1.85
C GLN A 117 -15.18 -2.49 1.29
N TYR A 118 -15.19 -3.75 1.73
CA TYR A 118 -14.07 -4.68 1.53
C TYR A 118 -13.80 -4.98 0.05
N ASP A 119 -14.81 -5.07 -0.80
CA ASP A 119 -14.63 -5.27 -2.26
C ASP A 119 -13.79 -4.14 -2.87
N LEU A 120 -14.15 -2.88 -2.57
CA LEU A 120 -13.42 -1.70 -3.05
C LEU A 120 -12.02 -1.60 -2.43
N ALA A 121 -11.85 -2.07 -1.20
CA ALA A 121 -10.55 -2.13 -0.55
C ALA A 121 -9.62 -3.14 -1.25
N VAL A 122 -10.14 -4.32 -1.63
CA VAL A 122 -9.38 -5.33 -2.40
C VAL A 122 -8.90 -4.73 -3.71
N GLU A 123 -9.80 -4.12 -4.49
CA GLU A 123 -9.44 -3.46 -5.75
C GLU A 123 -8.32 -2.42 -5.55
N ALA A 124 -8.47 -1.52 -4.57
CA ALA A 124 -7.50 -0.46 -4.33
C ALA A 124 -6.14 -1.00 -3.83
N PHE A 125 -6.12 -2.01 -2.96
CA PHE A 125 -4.85 -2.61 -2.51
C PHE A 125 -4.12 -3.34 -3.64
N LEU A 126 -4.84 -3.99 -4.56
CA LEU A 126 -4.24 -4.65 -5.73
C LEU A 126 -3.62 -3.66 -6.74
N GLU A 127 -4.10 -2.42 -6.77
CA GLU A 127 -3.54 -1.36 -7.62
C GLU A 127 -2.20 -0.79 -7.12
N LEU A 128 -1.82 -1.05 -5.87
CA LEU A 128 -0.54 -0.58 -5.33
C LEU A 128 0.63 -1.25 -6.06
N GLU A 129 1.61 -0.45 -6.48
CA GLU A 129 2.80 -0.96 -7.16
C GLU A 129 3.72 -1.74 -6.20
N ASP A 130 3.87 -1.25 -4.97
CA ASP A 130 4.70 -1.90 -3.94
C ASP A 130 3.88 -2.85 -3.07
N GLN A 131 3.75 -4.08 -3.56
CA GLN A 131 3.13 -5.19 -2.84
C GLN A 131 4.05 -5.80 -1.76
N SER A 132 5.28 -5.30 -1.60
CA SER A 132 6.23 -5.83 -0.61
C SER A 132 5.96 -5.31 0.81
N VAL A 133 5.14 -4.26 0.95
CA VAL A 133 4.75 -3.70 2.26
C VAL A 133 3.90 -4.72 3.03
N PRO A 134 4.41 -5.32 4.13
CA PRO A 134 3.73 -6.42 4.80
C PRO A 134 2.33 -6.05 5.32
N GLN A 135 2.18 -4.81 5.79
CA GLN A 135 0.91 -4.29 6.30
C GLN A 135 -0.18 -4.25 5.22
N ASN A 136 0.17 -3.86 4.00
CA ASN A 136 -0.77 -3.80 2.87
C ASN A 136 -1.20 -5.20 2.47
N ARG A 137 -0.25 -6.14 2.38
CA ARG A 137 -0.56 -7.54 2.09
C ARG A 137 -1.50 -8.15 3.14
N GLN A 138 -1.25 -7.89 4.42
CA GLN A 138 -2.13 -8.38 5.51
C GLN A 138 -3.54 -7.77 5.41
N ARG A 139 -3.66 -6.47 5.16
CA ARG A 139 -4.96 -5.80 4.98
C ARG A 139 -5.71 -6.30 3.75
N LEU A 140 -5.00 -6.51 2.64
CA LEU A 140 -5.55 -7.09 1.42
C LEU A 140 -6.12 -8.49 1.69
N LEU A 141 -5.34 -9.37 2.32
CA LEU A 141 -5.82 -10.70 2.69
C LEU A 141 -7.08 -10.62 3.58
N GLN A 142 -7.07 -9.73 4.58
CA GLN A 142 -8.22 -9.54 5.46
C GLN A 142 -9.45 -8.99 4.70
N ALA A 143 -9.24 -8.08 3.75
CA ALA A 143 -10.29 -7.55 2.90
C ALA A 143 -10.88 -8.65 1.99
N MET A 144 -10.04 -9.49 1.37
CA MET A 144 -10.48 -10.64 0.55
C MET A 144 -11.33 -11.62 1.36
N VAL A 145 -10.93 -11.94 2.59
CA VAL A 145 -11.71 -12.84 3.45
C VAL A 145 -13.06 -12.22 3.81
N LYS A 146 -13.10 -10.92 4.13
CA LYS A 146 -14.32 -10.23 4.56
C LYS A 146 -15.28 -9.87 3.42
N SER A 147 -14.77 -9.74 2.18
CA SER A 147 -15.57 -9.61 0.95
C SER A 147 -16.14 -10.94 0.46
N GLY A 148 -15.64 -12.07 0.99
CA GLY A 148 -16.02 -13.40 0.51
C GLY A 148 -15.16 -13.92 -0.65
N GLU A 149 -14.12 -13.18 -1.07
CA GLU A 149 -13.08 -13.64 -2.00
C GLU A 149 -12.11 -14.65 -1.36
N VAL A 150 -12.65 -15.66 -0.68
CA VAL A 150 -11.84 -16.62 0.10
C VAL A 150 -10.92 -17.44 -0.79
N GLU A 151 -11.33 -17.77 -2.03
CA GLU A 151 -10.49 -18.49 -2.98
C GLU A 151 -9.23 -17.70 -3.36
N ASN A 152 -9.37 -16.40 -3.63
CA ASN A 152 -8.23 -15.52 -3.91
C ASN A 152 -7.32 -15.38 -2.69
N ALA A 153 -7.91 -15.25 -1.49
CA ALA A 153 -7.16 -15.25 -0.24
C ALA A 153 -6.34 -16.55 -0.04
N LEU A 154 -6.94 -17.71 -0.33
CA LEU A 154 -6.25 -19.01 -0.27
C LEU A 154 -5.10 -19.09 -1.28
N HIS A 155 -5.30 -18.62 -2.50
CA HIS A 155 -4.24 -18.58 -3.50
C HIS A 155 -3.05 -17.73 -3.02
N MET A 156 -3.31 -16.53 -2.48
CA MET A 156 -2.27 -15.66 -1.94
C MET A 156 -1.49 -16.30 -0.78
N LEU A 157 -2.18 -17.04 0.10
CA LEU A 157 -1.54 -17.79 1.19
C LEU A 157 -0.68 -18.94 0.67
N ASP A 158 -1.10 -19.60 -0.41
CA ASP A 158 -0.32 -20.67 -1.05
C ASP A 158 0.97 -20.13 -1.68
N GLU A 159 0.94 -18.92 -2.24
CA GLU A 159 2.14 -18.22 -2.69
C GLU A 159 3.10 -17.90 -1.53
N ASP A 160 2.57 -17.42 -0.40
CA ASP A 160 3.39 -17.15 0.80
C ASP A 160 4.01 -18.42 1.38
N ILE A 161 3.30 -19.54 1.33
CA ILE A 161 3.83 -20.85 1.73
C ILE A 161 4.97 -21.30 0.80
N ARG A 162 4.84 -21.05 -0.51
CA ARG A 162 5.76 -21.55 -1.53
C ARG A 162 7.03 -20.70 -1.67
N SER A 163 6.89 -19.37 -1.64
CA SER A 163 7.98 -18.43 -1.94
C SER A 163 8.31 -17.46 -0.81
N GLY A 164 7.52 -17.45 0.28
CA GLY A 164 7.75 -16.56 1.41
C GLY A 164 8.94 -16.98 2.28
N SER A 165 9.29 -16.10 3.21
CA SER A 165 10.23 -16.45 4.29
C SER A 165 9.65 -17.57 5.16
N ARG A 166 10.50 -18.27 5.92
CA ARG A 166 10.03 -19.30 6.86
C ARG A 166 8.97 -18.76 7.84
N ALA A 167 9.09 -17.51 8.26
CA ALA A 167 8.10 -16.85 9.12
C ALA A 167 6.78 -16.57 8.38
N ALA A 168 6.85 -16.06 7.15
CA ALA A 168 5.68 -15.81 6.31
C ALA A 168 4.93 -17.12 6.00
N ALA A 169 5.64 -18.19 5.64
CA ALA A 169 5.05 -19.51 5.38
C ALA A 169 4.35 -20.09 6.62
N ALA A 170 4.93 -19.93 7.82
CA ALA A 170 4.31 -20.36 9.08
C ALA A 170 2.98 -19.64 9.34
N GLN A 171 3.00 -18.31 9.20
CA GLN A 171 1.81 -17.48 9.37
C GLN A 171 0.75 -17.81 8.31
N ALA A 172 1.16 -18.03 7.07
CA ALA A 172 0.27 -18.38 5.99
C ALA A 172 -0.41 -19.74 6.21
N TYR A 173 0.32 -20.76 6.69
CA TYR A 173 -0.29 -22.03 7.08
C TYR A 173 -1.33 -21.86 8.20
N LEU A 174 -1.06 -21.05 9.23
CA LEU A 174 -2.02 -20.79 10.30
C LEU A 174 -3.29 -20.12 9.78
N LEU A 175 -3.15 -19.06 8.98
CA LEU A 175 -4.29 -18.33 8.41
C LEU A 175 -5.09 -19.22 7.46
N ARG A 176 -4.42 -19.98 6.58
CA ARG A 176 -5.07 -20.95 5.68
C ARG A 176 -5.83 -22.01 6.46
N GLY A 177 -5.28 -22.49 7.57
CA GLY A 177 -5.95 -23.43 8.47
C GLY A 177 -7.19 -22.83 9.13
N LYS A 178 -7.16 -21.55 9.54
CA LYS A 178 -8.36 -20.86 10.06
C LYS A 178 -9.44 -20.73 9.00
N LEU A 179 -9.08 -20.35 7.77
CA LEU A 179 -10.03 -20.24 6.65
C LEU A 179 -10.66 -21.59 6.29
N LYS A 180 -9.86 -22.66 6.19
CA LYS A 180 -10.36 -24.02 5.93
C LYS A 180 -11.34 -24.50 7.01
N ALA A 181 -11.06 -24.23 8.28
CA ALA A 181 -11.98 -24.57 9.36
C ALA A 181 -13.32 -23.84 9.19
N GLY A 182 -13.30 -22.54 8.88
CA GLY A 182 -14.50 -21.74 8.59
C GLY A 182 -15.27 -22.20 7.35
N GLN A 183 -14.59 -22.80 6.38
CA GLN A 183 -15.19 -23.38 5.17
C GLN A 183 -15.67 -24.84 5.34
N GLY A 184 -15.60 -25.40 6.55
CA GLY A 184 -16.04 -26.79 6.79
C GLY A 184 -15.01 -27.86 6.40
N ASP A 185 -13.72 -27.51 6.26
CA ASP A 185 -12.60 -28.45 6.12
C ASP A 185 -11.74 -28.49 7.41
N PRO A 186 -12.24 -29.06 8.52
CA PRO A 186 -11.50 -29.16 9.77
C PRO A 186 -10.27 -30.08 9.65
N ALA A 187 -10.32 -31.08 8.76
CA ALA A 187 -9.19 -31.98 8.52
C ALA A 187 -8.02 -31.24 7.84
N GLY A 188 -8.29 -30.42 6.82
CA GLY A 188 -7.30 -29.54 6.21
C GLY A 188 -6.78 -28.49 7.18
N ALA A 189 -7.64 -27.90 8.00
CA ALA A 189 -7.25 -26.97 9.06
C ALA A 189 -6.26 -27.61 10.04
N ARG A 190 -6.59 -28.81 10.54
CA ARG A 190 -5.73 -29.57 11.46
C ARG A 190 -4.37 -29.88 10.83
N ARG A 191 -4.34 -30.30 9.56
CA ARG A 191 -3.08 -30.57 8.84
C ARG A 191 -2.19 -29.32 8.75
N ASP A 192 -2.76 -28.16 8.47
CA ASP A 192 -1.99 -26.92 8.38
C ASP A 192 -1.44 -26.48 9.75
N ARG A 193 -2.24 -26.59 10.82
CA ARG A 193 -1.80 -26.32 12.20
C ARG A 193 -0.69 -27.29 12.65
N GLN A 194 -0.83 -28.58 12.36
CA GLN A 194 0.20 -29.59 12.66
C GLN A 194 1.53 -29.27 11.97
N LYS A 195 1.51 -28.82 10.71
CA LYS A 195 2.73 -28.40 10.01
C LYS A 195 3.43 -27.27 10.75
N VAL A 196 2.68 -26.26 11.20
CA VAL A 196 3.23 -25.12 11.95
C VAL A 196 3.86 -25.58 13.27
N ALA A 197 3.12 -26.34 14.08
CA ALA A 197 3.61 -26.84 15.37
C ALA A 197 4.87 -27.73 15.23
N MET A 198 4.95 -28.57 14.20
CA MET A 198 6.04 -29.53 14.03
C MET A 198 7.27 -28.94 13.34
N PHE A 199 7.07 -28.20 12.25
CA PHE A 199 8.16 -27.78 11.38
C PHE A 199 8.60 -26.32 11.59
N PHE A 200 7.83 -25.49 12.29
CA PHE A 200 8.15 -24.07 12.49
C PHE A 200 8.48 -23.74 13.94
N ARG A 201 9.14 -24.66 14.66
CA ARG A 201 9.53 -24.49 16.08
C ARG A 201 10.41 -23.27 16.35
N ALA A 202 11.16 -22.79 15.36
CA ALA A 202 11.93 -21.56 15.46
C ALA A 202 11.04 -20.30 15.56
N GLN A 203 9.80 -20.38 15.06
CA GLN A 203 8.76 -19.37 15.16
C GLN A 203 7.89 -19.66 16.40
N LYS A 204 8.50 -19.59 17.59
CA LYS A 204 7.90 -20.09 18.86
C LYS A 204 6.43 -19.69 19.06
N ALA A 205 6.11 -18.39 18.95
CA ALA A 205 4.76 -17.89 19.15
C ALA A 205 3.73 -18.54 18.19
N LEU A 206 4.09 -18.71 16.91
CA LEU A 206 3.21 -19.34 15.91
C LEU A 206 3.08 -20.85 16.14
N ALA A 207 4.16 -21.51 16.55
CA ALA A 207 4.14 -22.93 16.88
C ALA A 207 3.28 -23.23 18.14
N GLU A 208 3.36 -22.35 19.15
CA GLU A 208 2.53 -22.42 20.35
C GLU A 208 1.06 -22.16 20.04
N GLU A 209 0.74 -21.11 19.27
CA GLU A 209 -0.63 -20.84 18.80
C GLU A 209 -1.20 -22.04 18.05
N ALA A 210 -0.44 -22.61 17.11
CA ALA A 210 -0.84 -23.80 16.38
C ALA A 210 -1.14 -24.99 17.31
N GLY A 211 -0.31 -25.18 18.35
CA GLY A 211 -0.49 -26.23 19.35
C GLY A 211 -1.75 -26.05 20.19
N ASN A 212 -2.08 -24.82 20.59
CA ASN A 212 -3.30 -24.52 21.33
C ASN A 212 -4.54 -24.76 20.48
N LEU A 213 -4.54 -24.26 19.23
CA LEU A 213 -5.63 -24.47 18.28
C LEU A 213 -5.85 -25.95 17.90
N LEU A 214 -4.87 -26.83 18.11
CA LEU A 214 -5.04 -28.27 17.91
C LEU A 214 -5.75 -28.93 19.09
N LYS A 215 -5.44 -28.52 20.33
CA LYS A 215 -6.08 -29.03 21.54
C LYS A 215 -7.56 -28.65 21.59
N GLU A 216 -7.88 -27.42 21.24
CA GLU A 216 -9.27 -26.92 21.17
C GLU A 216 -10.15 -27.70 20.19
N THR A 217 -9.57 -28.37 19.20
CA THR A 217 -10.32 -29.19 18.23
C THR A 217 -10.46 -30.66 18.62
N GLU A 218 -9.86 -31.08 19.74
CA GLU A 218 -9.93 -32.45 20.26
C GLU A 218 -10.94 -32.60 21.41
N GLU A 219 -11.49 -31.48 21.91
CA GLU A 219 -12.59 -31.40 22.88
C GLU A 219 -13.95 -31.30 22.18
#